data_AF-A0A4R3QJ96-F1
#
_entry.id   AF-A0A4R3QJ96-F1
#
_cell.length_a   1.000
_cell.length_b   1.000
_cell.length_c   1.000
_cell.angle_alpha   90.00
_cell.angle_beta   90.00
_cell.angle_gamma   90.00
#
_symmetry.space_group_name_H-M   'P 1'
#
loop_
_entity.id
_entity.type
_entity.pdbx_description
1 polymer ?
#
loop_
_entity_poly.entity_id
_entity_poly.type
_entity_poly.pdbx_seq_one_letter_code
_entity_poly.pdbx_strand_id
1 'polypeptide(L)'
;ATVCAYDPEGMEAAKEMLAPVTYGNDPYEIAEGADAIVLVTEWDEFRALDFKRLKTTMNNPVVVDLRNIYPVAEITRHGFSHFAVGKKTE
;
A
#
# COMPACT_ATOMS: atom_id res chain seq x y z
N ALA A 1 -5.02 -3.17 -15.14
CA ALA A 1 -4.51 -2.25 -14.11
C ALA A 1 -3.01 -2.11 -14.31
N THR A 2 -2.44 -0.94 -14.00
CA THR A 2 -0.98 -0.76 -13.90
C THR A 2 -0.57 -1.09 -12.47
N VAL A 3 0.50 -1.86 -12.29
CA VAL A 3 0.99 -2.27 -10.96
C VAL A 3 2.35 -1.63 -10.72
N CYS A 4 2.43 -0.85 -9.65
CA CYS A 4 3.68 -0.37 -9.07
C CYS A 4 3.92 -1.11 -7.76
N ALA A 5 5.11 -1.68 -7.58
CA ALA A 5 5.44 -2.51 -6.42
C ALA A 5 6.74 -2.06 -5.75
N TYR A 6 6.76 -2.20 -4.43
CA TYR A 6 7.92 -1.99 -3.58
C TYR A 6 7.92 -3.08 -2.51
N ASP A 7 9.08 -3.66 -2.27
CA ASP A 7 9.37 -4.53 -1.15
C ASP A 7 10.80 -4.21 -0.68
N PRO A 8 11.08 -4.09 0.62
CA PRO A 8 12.42 -3.75 1.11
C PRO A 8 13.48 -4.80 0.77
N GLU A 9 13.09 -6.07 0.58
CA GLU A 9 14.04 -7.20 0.42
C GLU A 9 13.80 -8.02 -0.87
N GLY A 10 12.57 -8.02 -1.40
CA GLY A 10 12.14 -8.94 -2.45
C GLY A 10 12.32 -8.46 -3.89
N MET A 11 12.81 -7.24 -4.11
CA MET A 11 12.71 -6.56 -5.41
C MET A 11 13.49 -7.24 -6.54
N GLU A 12 14.71 -7.68 -6.27
CA GLU A 12 15.55 -8.31 -7.30
C GLU A 12 14.95 -9.64 -7.77
N ALA A 13 14.55 -10.50 -6.84
CA ALA A 13 13.88 -11.76 -7.16
C ALA A 13 12.52 -11.53 -7.87
N ALA A 14 11.74 -10.53 -7.43
CA ALA A 14 10.45 -10.21 -8.03
C ALA A 14 10.59 -9.76 -9.49
N LYS A 15 11.58 -8.91 -9.81
CA LYS A 15 11.85 -8.43 -11.18
C LYS A 15 12.11 -9.57 -12.17
N GLU A 16 12.73 -10.66 -11.73
CA GLU A 16 12.99 -11.83 -12.58
C GLU A 16 11.73 -12.64 -12.87
N MET A 17 10.74 -12.61 -11.96
CA MET A 17 9.56 -13.49 -12.00
C MET A 17 8.27 -12.80 -12.45
N LEU A 18 8.14 -11.50 -12.23
CA LEU A 18 6.87 -10.78 -12.35
C LEU A 18 6.98 -9.66 -13.39
N ALA A 19 6.20 -9.81 -14.46
CA ALA A 19 5.97 -8.80 -15.47
C ALA A 19 4.52 -8.89 -16.00
N PRO A 20 3.87 -7.76 -16.33
CA PRO A 20 4.38 -6.39 -16.26
C PRO A 20 4.18 -5.73 -14.88
N VAL A 21 5.26 -5.24 -14.27
CA VAL A 21 5.26 -4.50 -12.99
C VAL A 21 6.30 -3.38 -13.03
N THR A 22 5.93 -2.19 -12.57
CA THR A 22 6.88 -1.10 -12.30
C THR A 22 7.38 -1.22 -10.87
N TYR A 23 8.69 -1.15 -10.69
CA TYR A 23 9.33 -1.30 -9.38
C TYR A 23 9.82 0.05 -8.88
N GLY A 24 9.27 0.52 -7.76
CA GLY A 24 9.68 1.78 -7.12
C GLY A 24 10.74 1.56 -6.04
N ASN A 25 11.28 2.64 -5.47
CA ASN A 25 12.34 2.58 -4.45
C ASN A 25 11.80 2.72 -3.02
N ASP A 26 10.57 3.18 -2.86
CA ASP A 26 9.92 3.34 -1.56
C ASP A 26 8.38 3.26 -1.70
N PRO A 27 7.62 3.08 -0.61
CA PRO A 27 6.17 2.91 -0.66
C PRO A 27 5.42 4.19 -1.10
N TYR A 28 6.03 5.36 -0.97
CA TYR A 28 5.43 6.63 -1.37
C TYR A 28 5.56 6.88 -2.87
N GLU A 29 6.69 6.50 -3.47
CA GLU A 29 6.91 6.57 -4.92
C GLU A 29 5.88 5.72 -5.68
N ILE A 30 5.67 4.47 -5.24
CA ILE A 30 4.68 3.59 -5.89
C ILE A 30 3.23 4.04 -5.68
N ALA A 31 2.99 4.91 -4.69
CA ALA A 31 1.68 5.45 -4.38
C ALA A 31 1.33 6.69 -5.23
N GLU A 32 2.30 7.30 -5.92
CA GLU A 32 2.06 8.48 -6.76
C GLU A 32 1.06 8.17 -7.89
N GLY A 33 -0.07 8.88 -7.89
CA GLY A 33 -1.15 8.67 -8.84
C GLY A 33 -1.87 7.32 -8.70
N ALA A 34 -1.64 6.57 -7.62
CA ALA A 34 -2.30 5.29 -7.40
C ALA A 34 -3.79 5.49 -7.02
N ASP A 35 -4.66 4.62 -7.51
CA ASP A 35 -6.07 4.57 -7.12
C ASP A 35 -6.31 3.76 -5.84
N ALA A 36 -5.38 2.89 -5.48
CA ALA A 36 -5.40 2.10 -4.25
C ALA A 36 -3.98 1.62 -3.90
N ILE A 37 -3.71 1.45 -2.61
CA ILE A 37 -2.55 0.72 -2.11
C ILE A 37 -3.02 -0.63 -1.56
N VAL A 38 -2.29 -1.70 -1.90
CA VAL A 38 -2.53 -3.04 -1.39
C VAL A 38 -1.32 -3.50 -0.59
N LEU A 39 -1.52 -3.79 0.69
CA LEU A 39 -0.48 -4.31 1.56
C LEU A 39 -0.50 -5.85 1.52
N VAL A 40 0.57 -6.45 0.98
CA VAL A 40 0.68 -7.91 0.80
C VAL A 40 1.66 -8.54 1.79
N THR A 41 2.74 -7.84 2.14
CA THR A 41 3.77 -8.25 3.10
C THR A 41 3.78 -7.31 4.32
N GLU A 42 4.07 -7.85 5.49
CA GLU A 42 3.94 -7.18 6.80
C GLU A 42 5.27 -6.63 7.34
N TRP A 43 6.11 -6.12 6.45
CA TRP A 43 7.38 -5.49 6.85
C TRP A 43 7.15 -4.34 7.84
N ASP A 44 8.05 -4.22 8.83
CA ASP A 44 7.94 -3.20 9.88
C ASP A 44 7.97 -1.78 9.33
N GLU A 45 8.65 -1.56 8.18
CA GLU A 45 8.66 -0.29 7.45
C GLU A 45 7.24 0.19 7.10
N PHE A 46 6.31 -0.72 6.85
CA PHE A 46 4.94 -0.37 6.52
C PHE A 46 4.11 -0.04 7.75
N ARG A 47 4.51 -0.41 8.97
CA ARG A 47 3.68 -0.18 10.18
C ARG A 47 3.47 1.29 10.53
N ALA A 48 4.36 2.18 10.07
CA ALA A 48 4.37 3.59 10.43
C ALA A 48 4.42 4.52 9.20
N LEU A 49 3.72 4.16 8.12
CA LEU A 49 3.60 5.03 6.95
C LEU A 49 2.93 6.36 7.30
N ASP A 50 3.41 7.44 6.65
CA ASP A 50 2.77 8.74 6.69
C ASP A 50 1.55 8.75 5.78
N PHE A 51 0.39 8.39 6.34
CA PHE A 51 -0.89 8.40 5.64
C PHE A 51 -1.30 9.79 5.15
N LYS A 52 -0.84 10.86 5.80
CA LYS A 52 -1.12 12.22 5.32
C LYS A 52 -0.37 12.49 4.02
N ARG A 53 0.89 12.06 3.92
CA ARG A 53 1.67 12.11 2.66
C ARG A 53 1.01 11.26 1.57
N LEU A 54 0.69 10.00 1.87
CA LEU A 54 0.05 9.09 0.91
C LEU A 54 -1.24 9.67 0.34
N LYS A 55 -2.08 10.28 1.20
CA LYS A 55 -3.34 10.88 0.75
C LYS A 55 -3.13 12.01 -0.26
N THR A 56 -2.04 12.75 -0.15
CA THR A 56 -1.74 13.86 -1.08
C THR A 56 -1.15 13.42 -2.41
N THR A 57 -0.57 12.21 -2.48
CA THR A 57 0.08 11.69 -3.69
C THR A 57 -0.83 10.76 -4.50
N MET A 58 -1.81 10.12 -3.86
CA MET A 58 -2.75 9.20 -4.50
C MET A 58 -3.91 9.91 -5.22
N ASN A 59 -4.45 9.29 -6.27
CA ASN A 59 -5.69 9.76 -6.93
C ASN A 59 -6.91 9.52 -6.06
N ASN A 60 -6.96 8.35 -5.40
CA ASN A 60 -8.06 7.93 -4.55
C ASN A 60 -7.49 7.32 -3.26
N PRO A 61 -7.89 7.78 -2.06
CA PRO A 61 -7.33 7.29 -0.80
C PRO A 61 -7.99 5.94 -0.41
N VAL A 62 -7.56 4.85 -1.04
CA VAL A 62 -8.02 3.49 -0.77
C VAL A 62 -6.87 2.62 -0.26
N VAL A 63 -7.05 1.97 0.89
CA VAL A 63 -6.10 0.99 1.45
C VAL A 63 -6.76 -0.38 1.52
N VAL A 64 -6.10 -1.37 0.95
CA VAL A 64 -6.43 -2.79 1.09
C VAL A 64 -5.36 -3.46 1.94
N ASP A 65 -5.65 -3.75 3.20
CA ASP A 65 -4.74 -4.39 4.15
C ASP A 65 -4.98 -5.91 4.21
N LEU A 66 -4.14 -6.69 3.51
CA LEU A 66 -4.23 -8.15 3.52
C LEU A 66 -3.46 -8.80 4.68
N ARG A 67 -2.82 -7.99 5.53
CA ARG A 67 -2.03 -8.44 6.68
C ARG A 67 -2.59 -7.99 8.03
N ASN A 68 -3.64 -7.17 8.02
CA ASN A 68 -4.31 -6.64 9.20
C ASN A 68 -3.38 -5.87 10.15
N ILE A 69 -2.32 -5.24 9.64
CA ILE A 69 -1.35 -4.51 10.48
C ILE A 69 -1.91 -3.18 10.99
N TYR A 70 -2.90 -2.60 10.31
CA TYR A 70 -3.46 -1.32 10.70
C TYR A 70 -4.78 -1.46 11.50
N PRO A 71 -4.95 -0.66 12.57
CA PRO A 71 -6.25 -0.41 13.16
C PRO A 71 -7.16 0.35 12.18
N VAL A 72 -8.40 -0.11 12.01
CA VAL A 72 -9.39 0.51 11.10
C VAL A 72 -9.57 2.01 11.41
N ALA A 73 -9.67 2.35 12.69
CA ALA A 73 -9.84 3.72 13.15
C ALA A 73 -8.69 4.66 12.74
N GLU A 74 -7.46 4.15 12.62
CA GLU A 74 -6.32 4.99 12.23
C GLU A 74 -6.39 5.34 10.75
N ILE A 75 -6.66 4.35 9.89
CA ILE A 75 -6.77 4.54 8.44
C ILE A 75 -7.95 5.46 8.08
N THR A 76 -9.12 5.20 8.67
CA THR A 76 -10.34 6.00 8.46
C THR A 76 -10.20 7.42 8.98
N ARG A 77 -9.47 7.66 10.09
CA ARG A 77 -9.17 9.01 10.61
C ARG A 77 -8.36 9.86 9.63
N HIS A 78 -7.50 9.24 8.81
CA HIS A 78 -6.81 9.93 7.72
C HIS A 78 -7.68 10.11 6.47
N GLY A 79 -8.89 9.55 6.46
CA GLY A 79 -9.87 9.67 5.38
C GLY A 79 -9.60 8.74 4.21
N PHE A 80 -9.07 7.56 4.50
CA PHE A 80 -8.98 6.45 3.55
C PHE A 80 -10.17 5.52 3.69
N SER A 81 -10.63 4.94 2.58
CA SER A 81 -11.48 3.76 2.60
C SER A 81 -10.62 2.55 2.95
N HIS A 82 -11.01 1.78 3.97
CA HIS A 82 -10.20 0.69 4.50
C HIS A 82 -10.85 -0.66 4.29
N PHE A 83 -10.16 -1.53 3.55
CA PHE A 83 -10.59 -2.89 3.28
C PHE A 83 -9.59 -3.84 3.91
N ALA A 84 -10.02 -4.66 4.87
CA ALA A 84 -9.14 -5.56 5.58
C ALA A 84 -9.77 -6.95 5.74
N VAL A 85 -8.93 -7.99 5.71
CA VAL A 85 -9.40 -9.38 5.70
C VAL A 85 -10.09 -9.72 7.02
N GLY A 86 -11.33 -10.17 6.95
CA GLY A 86 -12.11 -10.57 8.14
C GLY A 86 -12.59 -9.40 9.00
N LYS A 87 -12.47 -8.15 8.54
CA LYS A 87 -12.99 -6.96 9.21
C LYS A 87 -14.14 -6.36 8.41
N LYS A 88 -15.02 -5.63 9.09
CA LYS A 88 -16.05 -4.84 8.42
C LYS A 88 -15.37 -3.71 7.63
N THR A 89 -15.78 -3.53 6.39
CA THR A 89 -15.34 -2.40 5.55
C THR A 89 -15.94 -1.11 6.06
N GLU A 90 -15.12 -0.05 6.12
CA GLU A 90 -15.48 1.30 6.55
C GLU A 90 -14.84 2.36 5.66
#